data_AF-A0A5B1QZJ7-F1
#
_entry.id   AF-A0A5B1QZJ7-F1
#
_cell.length_a   1.000
_cell.length_b   1.000
_cell.length_c   1.000
_cell.angle_alpha   90.00
_cell.angle_beta   90.00
_cell.angle_gamma   90.00
#
_symmetry.space_group_name_H-M   'P 1'
#
loop_
_entity.id
_entity.type
_entity.pdbx_description
1 polymer ?
#
loop_
_entity_poly.entity_id
_entity_poly.type
_entity_poly.pdbx_seq_one_letter_code
_entity_poly.pdbx_strand_id
1 'polypeptide(L)'
;NPNVNPREKRPWTPPPAPGPSLRQRVEARERDAGLRCDDVTCGIGPSDEDPVPELLPGVGKMIHIRPREHGDGAVCAHKFHPACLVVSERVAGWGQEIEEDKEEMGEEAEVGVGCPVCRAVGVIPREEWEEGASASA
;
A
#
# COMPACT_ATOMS: atom_id res chain seq x y z
N ASN A 1 6.76 -68.96 13.82
CA ASN A 1 7.37 -67.73 13.27
C ASN A 1 6.58 -66.50 13.68
N PRO A 2 7.07 -65.64 14.58
CA PRO A 2 6.48 -64.32 14.72
C PRO A 2 7.05 -63.43 13.62
N ASN A 3 6.18 -62.98 12.72
CA ASN A 3 6.51 -62.04 11.66
C ASN A 3 6.67 -60.64 12.28
N VAL A 4 7.91 -60.21 12.54
CA VAL A 4 8.23 -58.88 13.05
C VAL A 4 8.36 -57.95 11.85
N ASN A 5 7.22 -57.51 11.30
CA ASN A 5 7.25 -56.55 10.20
C ASN A 5 7.67 -55.18 10.77
N PRO A 6 8.82 -54.58 10.36
CA PRO A 6 9.27 -53.31 10.91
C PRO A 6 8.27 -52.22 10.50
N ARG A 7 7.69 -51.51 11.48
CA ARG A 7 6.83 -50.35 11.20
C ARG A 7 7.61 -49.33 10.36
N GLU A 8 7.13 -49.08 9.14
CA GLU A 8 7.66 -48.00 8.30
C GLU A 8 7.60 -46.68 9.08
N LYS A 9 8.76 -46.02 9.18
CA LYS A 9 8.87 -44.74 9.87
C LYS A 9 8.18 -43.69 9.00
N ARG A 10 7.12 -43.07 9.53
CA ARG A 10 6.45 -41.96 8.83
C ARG A 10 7.49 -40.87 8.56
N PRO A 11 7.54 -40.31 7.33
CA PRO A 11 8.38 -39.15 7.05
C PRO A 11 7.91 -38.00 7.94
N TRP A 12 8.85 -37.32 8.59
CA TRP A 12 8.52 -36.13 9.38
C TRP A 12 8.06 -35.01 8.43
N THR A 13 6.90 -34.43 8.73
CA THR A 13 6.40 -33.23 8.04
C THR A 13 6.32 -32.09 9.05
N PRO A 14 6.74 -30.86 8.68
CA PRO A 14 6.57 -29.73 9.56
C PRO A 14 5.06 -29.51 9.85
N PRO A 15 4.72 -28.98 11.04
CA PRO A 15 3.35 -28.56 11.30
C PRO A 15 2.94 -27.49 10.28
N PRO A 16 1.64 -27.37 9.99
CA PRO A 16 1.16 -26.28 9.14
C PRO A 16 1.61 -24.93 9.73
N ALA A 17 1.83 -23.96 8.85
CA ALA A 17 2.20 -22.62 9.28
C ALA A 17 1.17 -22.10 10.30
N PRO A 18 1.62 -21.48 11.40
CA PRO A 18 0.69 -20.83 12.31
C PRO A 18 -0.14 -19.83 11.52
N GLY A 19 -1.46 -19.82 11.75
CA GLY A 19 -2.36 -18.86 11.12
C GLY A 19 -2.01 -17.41 11.50
N PRO A 20 -2.71 -16.42 10.92
CA PRO A 20 -2.40 -15.02 11.18
C PRO A 20 -2.52 -14.70 12.67
N SER A 21 -1.52 -13.99 13.18
CA SER A 21 -1.47 -13.51 14.56
C SER A 21 -2.62 -12.53 14.83
N LEU A 22 -2.93 -12.28 16.10
CA LEU A 22 -3.94 -11.29 16.48
C LEU A 22 -3.61 -9.91 15.87
N ARG A 23 -2.34 -9.48 15.94
CA ARG A 23 -1.88 -8.22 15.36
C ARG A 23 -2.10 -8.17 13.84
N GLN A 24 -1.77 -9.23 13.11
CA GLN A 24 -2.01 -9.30 11.66
C GLN A 24 -3.50 -9.16 11.31
N ARG A 25 -4.40 -9.73 12.12
CA ARG A 25 -5.85 -9.60 11.91
C ARG A 25 -6.35 -8.19 12.20
N VAL A 26 -5.84 -7.56 13.26
CA VAL A 26 -6.17 -6.18 13.63
C VAL A 26 -5.72 -5.22 12.54
N GLU A 27 -4.45 -5.29 12.12
CA GLU A 27 -3.93 -4.43 11.04
C GLU A 27 -4.63 -4.66 9.70
N ALA A 28 -5.07 -5.89 9.40
CA ALA A 28 -5.87 -6.16 8.20
C ALA A 28 -7.22 -5.44 8.26
N ARG A 29 -7.86 -5.40 9.44
CA ARG A 29 -9.11 -4.67 9.65
C ARG A 29 -8.90 -3.15 9.61
N GLU A 30 -7.79 -2.65 10.13
CA GLU A 30 -7.42 -1.23 10.02
C GLU A 30 -7.23 -0.81 8.57
N ARG A 31 -6.59 -1.64 7.74
CA ARG A 31 -6.44 -1.38 6.31
C ARG A 31 -7.77 -1.35 5.57
N ASP A 32 -8.64 -2.32 5.86
CA ASP A 32 -9.98 -2.38 5.30
C ASP A 32 -10.83 -1.15 5.66
N ALA A 33 -10.64 -0.63 6.88
CA ALA A 33 -11.26 0.60 7.36
C ALA A 33 -10.59 1.90 6.87
N GLY A 34 -9.49 1.81 6.09
CA GLY A 34 -8.72 2.97 5.62
C GLY A 34 -7.90 3.67 6.71
N LEU A 35 -7.83 3.12 7.91
CA LEU A 35 -7.07 3.68 9.03
C LEU A 35 -5.57 3.41 8.90
N ARG A 36 -5.20 2.35 8.17
CA ARG A 36 -3.81 2.00 7.86
C ARG A 36 -3.66 1.84 6.36
N CYS A 37 -2.58 2.36 5.78
CA CYS A 37 -2.27 2.11 4.38
C CYS A 37 -1.18 1.04 4.22
N ASP A 38 -0.79 0.75 2.97
CA ASP A 38 0.24 -0.25 2.67
C ASP A 38 1.68 0.29 2.78
N ASP A 39 1.84 1.57 3.08
CA ASP A 39 3.15 2.12 3.41
C ASP A 39 3.65 1.56 4.75
N VAL A 40 4.83 0.94 4.73
CA VAL A 40 5.46 0.35 5.92
C VAL A 40 5.87 1.39 6.97
N THR A 41 5.95 2.66 6.56
CA THR A 41 6.25 3.82 7.41
C THR A 41 5.00 4.61 7.80
N CYS A 42 3.80 4.10 7.49
CA CYS A 42 2.53 4.74 7.83
C CYS A 42 2.40 4.98 9.35
N GLY A 43 2.51 6.25 9.75
CA GLY A 43 2.29 6.71 11.12
C GLY A 43 0.88 7.24 11.39
N ILE A 44 -0.03 7.21 10.41
CA ILE A 44 -1.40 7.74 10.51
C ILE A 44 -2.34 6.74 11.22
N GLY A 45 -2.03 5.45 11.17
CA GLY A 45 -2.87 4.40 11.74
C GLY A 45 -2.78 4.32 13.27
N PRO A 46 -3.78 3.66 13.89
CA PRO A 46 -3.80 3.48 15.33
C PRO A 46 -2.53 2.77 15.82
N SER A 47 -2.10 3.16 17.02
CA SER A 47 -0.90 2.67 17.68
C SER A 47 -1.20 2.26 19.12
N ASP A 48 -0.22 1.63 19.78
CA ASP A 48 -0.39 1.25 21.19
C ASP A 48 -0.48 2.50 22.11
N GLU A 49 0.08 3.65 21.70
CA GLU A 49 0.00 4.92 22.43
C GLU A 49 -1.24 5.76 22.08
N ASP A 50 -1.71 5.64 20.83
CA ASP A 50 -2.93 6.29 20.35
C ASP A 50 -3.84 5.25 19.64
N PRO A 51 -4.68 4.52 20.39
CA PRO A 51 -5.50 3.44 19.84
C PRO A 51 -6.74 3.94 19.10
N VAL A 52 -7.12 5.21 19.28
CA VAL A 52 -8.30 5.81 18.66
C VAL A 52 -7.90 7.19 18.11
N PRO A 53 -7.12 7.23 17.02
CA PRO A 53 -6.66 8.48 16.46
C PRO A 53 -7.84 9.35 16.04
N GLU A 54 -7.72 10.65 16.30
CA GLU A 54 -8.71 11.62 15.85
C GLU A 54 -8.74 11.63 14.31
N LEU A 55 -9.86 11.19 13.74
CA LEU A 55 -10.03 11.11 12.28
C LEU A 55 -10.20 12.51 11.70
N LEU A 56 -9.08 13.16 11.37
CA LEU A 56 -9.10 14.42 10.64
C LEU A 56 -9.78 14.21 9.26
N PRO A 57 -10.39 15.26 8.67
CA PRO A 57 -10.93 15.18 7.32
C PRO A 57 -9.84 14.71 6.33
N GLY A 58 -10.14 13.66 5.55
CA GLY A 58 -9.18 13.03 4.63
C GLY A 58 -8.42 11.84 5.21
N VAL A 59 -8.40 11.66 6.54
CA VAL A 59 -7.88 10.45 7.20
C VAL A 59 -8.84 9.30 6.93
N GLY A 60 -8.45 8.41 6.02
CA GLY A 60 -9.30 7.33 5.50
C GLY A 60 -9.43 7.31 3.98
N LYS A 61 -9.06 8.41 3.29
CA LYS A 61 -8.94 8.36 1.83
C LYS A 61 -7.78 7.45 1.46
N MET A 62 -8.07 6.45 0.63
CA MET A 62 -7.12 5.46 0.17
C MET A 62 -7.08 5.52 -1.35
N ILE A 63 -5.90 5.81 -1.90
CA ILE A 63 -5.68 5.93 -3.33
C ILE A 63 -4.87 4.73 -3.84
N HIS A 64 -5.06 4.42 -5.12
CA HIS A 64 -4.28 3.41 -5.84
C HIS A 64 -3.54 4.09 -6.99
N ILE A 65 -2.36 3.57 -7.30
CA ILE A 65 -1.59 4.05 -8.45
C ILE A 65 -2.22 3.47 -9.72
N ARG A 66 -2.56 4.33 -10.67
CA ARG A 66 -3.22 3.97 -11.94
C ARG A 66 -2.18 3.73 -13.04
N PRO A 67 -2.46 2.90 -14.05
CA PRO A 67 -1.62 2.77 -15.22
C PRO A 67 -1.49 4.12 -15.96
N ARG A 68 -0.33 4.38 -16.58
CA ARG A 68 -0.08 5.58 -17.42
C ARG A 68 -0.82 5.56 -18.75
N GLU A 69 -0.93 4.39 -19.35
CA GLU A 69 -1.66 4.17 -20.59
C GLU A 69 -3.10 3.75 -20.28
N HIS A 70 -4.01 3.85 -21.26
CA HIS A 70 -5.41 3.44 -21.13
C HIS A 70 -5.54 1.98 -20.67
N GLY A 71 -5.51 1.79 -19.36
CA GLY A 71 -5.69 0.54 -18.64
C GLY A 71 -6.59 0.84 -17.46
N ASP A 72 -7.72 0.13 -17.37
CA ASP A 72 -8.64 0.30 -16.26
C ASP A 72 -8.04 -0.32 -14.99
N GLY A 73 -8.26 0.32 -13.84
CA GLY A 73 -7.85 -0.14 -12.51
C GLY A 73 -6.49 0.34 -12.00
N ALA A 74 -5.84 -0.50 -11.19
CA ALA A 74 -4.61 -0.15 -10.47
C ALA A 74 -3.40 -0.99 -10.96
N VAL A 75 -2.21 -0.39 -10.96
CA VAL A 75 -0.96 -1.09 -11.34
C VAL A 75 -0.55 -2.18 -10.33
N CYS A 76 -1.05 -2.10 -9.11
CA CYS A 76 -0.86 -3.10 -8.06
C CYS A 76 -1.99 -3.04 -7.03
N ALA A 77 -2.03 -4.02 -6.11
CA ALA A 77 -3.05 -4.09 -5.07
C ALA A 77 -2.85 -3.11 -3.90
N HIS A 78 -1.68 -2.46 -3.82
CA HIS A 78 -1.33 -1.59 -2.71
C HIS A 78 -2.09 -0.26 -2.77
N LYS A 79 -2.53 0.19 -1.61
CA LYS A 79 -3.29 1.43 -1.42
C LYS A 79 -2.58 2.31 -0.41
N PHE A 80 -2.61 3.61 -0.65
CA PHE A 80 -1.86 4.59 0.13
C PHE A 80 -2.78 5.70 0.63
N HIS A 81 -2.50 6.24 1.81
CA HIS A 81 -2.95 7.58 2.13
C HIS A 81 -2.24 8.55 1.17
N PRO A 82 -2.91 9.57 0.62
CA PRO A 82 -2.27 10.55 -0.26
C PRO A 82 -0.99 11.15 0.37
N ALA A 83 -1.06 11.53 1.65
CA ALA A 83 0.08 12.06 2.40
C ALA A 83 1.25 11.07 2.49
N CYS A 84 0.98 9.79 2.78
CA CYS A 84 2.01 8.76 2.86
C CYS A 84 2.71 8.54 1.52
N LEU A 85 1.95 8.52 0.41
CA LEU A 85 2.53 8.36 -0.92
C LEU A 85 3.44 9.54 -1.28
N VAL A 86 3.03 10.77 -1.00
CA VAL A 86 3.86 11.97 -1.22
C VAL A 86 5.15 11.92 -0.40
N VAL A 87 5.07 11.54 0.88
CA VAL A 87 6.25 11.39 1.74
C VAL A 87 7.22 10.35 1.18
N SER A 88 6.70 9.20 0.73
CA SER A 88 7.50 8.14 0.12
C SER A 88 8.19 8.58 -1.19
N GLU A 89 7.49 9.29 -2.08
CA GLU A 89 8.05 9.78 -3.36
C GLU A 89 9.08 10.91 -3.16
N ARG A 90 8.88 11.80 -2.18
CA ARG A 90 9.87 12.84 -1.83
C ARG A 90 11.23 12.24 -1.46
N VAL A 91 11.23 11.07 -0.82
CA VAL A 91 12.46 10.33 -0.50
C VAL A 91 13.08 9.68 -1.75
N ALA A 92 12.25 9.28 -2.71
CA ALA A 92 12.71 8.64 -3.94
C ALA A 92 13.32 9.63 -4.95
N GLY A 93 12.91 10.90 -4.96
CA GLY A 93 13.44 11.93 -5.88
C GLY A 93 12.82 11.95 -7.28
N TRP A 94 11.61 11.39 -7.47
CA TRP A 94 10.96 11.19 -8.78
C TRP A 94 9.91 12.28 -9.09
N GLY A 95 10.21 13.54 -8.74
CA GLY A 95 9.38 14.69 -9.07
C GLY A 95 9.72 15.33 -10.41
N GLN A 96 10.00 14.55 -11.45
CA GLN A 96 10.24 15.13 -12.78
C GLN A 96 8.89 15.34 -13.48
N GLU A 97 8.48 16.61 -13.56
CA GLU A 97 7.56 17.06 -14.59
C GLU A 97 8.11 16.56 -15.93
N ILE A 98 7.38 15.65 -16.58
CA ILE A 98 7.73 15.20 -17.92
C ILE A 98 7.39 16.36 -18.84
N GLU A 99 8.40 17.17 -19.17
CA GLU A 99 8.27 18.36 -20.01
C GLU A 99 8.03 18.04 -21.50
N GLU A 100 7.66 16.81 -21.86
CA GLU A 100 7.54 16.41 -23.28
C GLU A 100 6.11 16.48 -23.86
N ASP A 101 5.06 16.67 -23.06
CA ASP A 101 3.67 16.69 -23.58
C ASP A 101 2.90 17.98 -23.23
N LYS A 102 3.55 19.15 -23.34
CA LYS A 102 2.94 20.46 -23.06
C LYS A 102 1.92 20.95 -24.11
N GLU A 103 1.62 20.19 -25.17
CA GLU A 103 0.80 20.71 -26.28
C GLU A 103 -0.55 20.00 -26.54
N GLU A 104 -0.88 18.87 -25.90
CA GLU A 104 -2.21 18.25 -26.04
C GLU A 104 -2.65 17.48 -24.78
N MET A 105 -3.05 18.17 -23.71
CA MET A 105 -3.89 17.50 -22.70
C MET A 105 -4.76 18.49 -21.94
N GLY A 106 -6.06 18.46 -22.23
CA GLY A 106 -7.08 19.18 -21.49
C GLY A 106 -7.29 18.61 -20.08
N GLU A 107 -7.61 19.51 -19.16
CA GLU A 107 -8.31 19.37 -17.84
C GLU A 107 -8.00 18.26 -16.83
N GLU A 108 -7.23 17.19 -17.13
CA GLU A 108 -6.87 16.17 -16.13
C GLU A 108 -5.35 16.01 -16.03
N ALA A 109 -4.69 16.95 -15.33
CA ALA A 109 -3.26 16.84 -15.07
C ALA A 109 -2.97 15.64 -14.15
N GLU A 110 -2.19 14.68 -14.62
CA GLU A 110 -1.75 13.52 -13.85
C GLU A 110 -0.31 13.70 -13.35
N VAL A 111 0.05 13.00 -12.26
CA VAL A 111 1.39 13.01 -11.65
C VAL A 111 1.94 11.60 -11.63
N GLY A 112 3.15 11.41 -12.18
CA GLY A 112 3.85 10.12 -12.17
C GLY A 112 4.37 9.77 -10.78
N VAL A 113 4.11 8.55 -10.31
CA VAL A 113 4.51 8.07 -8.97
C VAL A 113 4.89 6.58 -9.00
N GLY A 114 5.72 6.15 -8.05
CA GLY A 114 6.08 4.75 -7.81
C GLY A 114 5.38 4.16 -6.58
N CYS A 115 5.10 2.86 -6.62
CA CYS A 115 4.63 2.13 -5.45
C CYS A 115 5.80 1.91 -4.47
N PRO A 116 5.77 2.40 -3.23
CA PRO A 116 6.87 2.20 -2.27
C PRO A 116 7.04 0.73 -1.85
N VAL A 117 6.03 -0.12 -2.07
CA VAL A 117 6.05 -1.53 -1.68
C VAL A 117 6.65 -2.42 -2.78
N CYS A 118 6.13 -2.33 -4.01
CA CYS A 118 6.53 -3.21 -5.12
C CYS A 118 7.26 -2.51 -6.27
N ARG A 119 7.44 -1.19 -6.20
CA ARG A 119 8.08 -0.36 -7.23
C ARG A 119 7.38 -0.33 -8.59
N ALA A 120 6.12 -0.76 -8.68
CA ALA A 120 5.30 -0.53 -9.87
C ALA A 120 5.11 0.98 -10.08
N VAL A 121 5.31 1.46 -11.31
CA VAL A 121 5.21 2.89 -11.67
C VAL A 121 3.88 3.14 -12.37
N GLY A 122 3.26 4.28 -12.07
CA GLY A 122 2.03 4.71 -12.71
C GLY A 122 1.76 6.19 -12.49
N VAL A 123 0.49 6.55 -12.42
CA VAL A 123 0.02 7.93 -12.24
C VAL A 123 -1.08 8.01 -11.21
N ILE A 124 -1.24 9.21 -10.65
CA ILE A 124 -2.41 9.61 -9.87
C ILE A 124 -2.89 10.99 -10.34
N PRO A 125 -4.16 11.36 -10.13
CA PRO A 125 -4.65 12.71 -10.39
C PRO A 125 -3.84 13.74 -9.61
N ARG A 126 -3.57 14.90 -10.21
CA ARG A 126 -2.89 16.01 -9.54
C ARG A 126 -3.61 16.47 -8.28
N GLU A 127 -4.93 16.42 -8.25
CA GLU A 127 -5.71 16.75 -7.05
C GLU A 127 -5.37 15.85 -5.86
N GLU A 128 -5.19 14.54 -6.08
CA GLU A 128 -4.82 13.59 -5.02
C GLU A 128 -3.38 13.85 -4.54
N TRP A 129 -2.49 14.21 -5.47
CA TRP A 129 -1.12 14.60 -5.12
C TRP A 129 -1.08 15.88 -4.29
N GLU A 130 -1.81 16.92 -4.68
CA GLU A 130 -1.86 18.21 -3.98
C GLU A 130 -2.51 18.10 -2.59
N GLU A 131 -3.56 17.29 -2.46
CA GLU A 131 -4.16 16.95 -1.17
C GLU A 131 -3.13 16.29 -0.25
N GLY A 132 -2.41 15.28 -0.76
CA GLY A 132 -1.34 14.60 -0.02
C GLY A 132 -0.18 15.53 0.33
N ALA A 133 0.23 16.41 -0.58
CA ALA A 133 1.29 17.38 -0.35
C ALA A 133 0.93 18.40 0.72
N SER A 134 -0.34 18.82 0.77
CA SER A 134 -0.86 19.75 1.78
C SER A 134 -1.00 19.10 3.14
N ALA A 135 -1.39 17.82 3.20
CA ALA A 135 -1.54 17.06 4.45
C ALA A 135 -0.22 16.51 5.01
N SER A 136 0.87 16.58 4.25
CA SER A 136 2.22 16.13 4.66
C SER A 136 3.20 17.28 4.91
N ALA A 137 2.71 18.53 4.89
CA ALA A 137 3.48 19.74 5.13
C ALA A 137 3.64 20.06 6.62
#